data_AF-G2MWA5-F1
#
_entry.id   AF-G2MWA5-F1
#
_cell.length_a   1.000
_cell.length_b   1.000
_cell.length_c   1.000
_cell.angle_alpha   90.00
_cell.angle_beta   90.00
_cell.angle_gamma   90.00
#
_symmetry.space_group_name_H-M   'P 1'
#
loop_
_entity.id
_entity.type
_entity.pdbx_description
1 polymer ?
#
loop_
_entity_poly.entity_id
_entity_poly.type
_entity_poly.pdbx_seq_one_letter_code
_entity_poly.pdbx_strand_id
1 'polypeptide(L)'
;MLKKVSQEVTKENIKEDMLKYWGIERGIQISIECVIDITNIIISSLGLEKPDTYRETVLLLGKSNILPENFAKNISNIVSFRNILVHDYMKIDEKVIVDILKNHLDDFVKYIHYINKWIEENYYS
;
A
#
# COMPACT_ATOMS: atom_id res chain seq x y z
N MET A 1 11.72 -5.02 -8.82
CA MET A 1 12.15 -6.22 -8.07
C MET A 1 10.98 -7.12 -7.72
N LEU A 2 9.99 -6.64 -6.94
CA LEU A 2 8.81 -7.43 -6.52
C LEU A 2 7.97 -7.99 -7.69
N LYS A 3 7.75 -7.23 -8.78
CA LYS A 3 7.03 -7.73 -9.97
C LYS A 3 7.68 -8.96 -10.60
N LYS A 4 9.02 -8.98 -10.71
CA LYS A 4 9.76 -10.12 -11.27
C LYS A 4 9.64 -11.34 -10.37
N VAL A 5 9.68 -11.13 -9.05
CA VAL A 5 9.51 -12.18 -8.04
C VAL A 5 8.08 -12.73 -8.01
N SER A 6 7.06 -11.89 -8.26
CA SER A 6 5.64 -12.32 -8.27
C SER A 6 5.33 -13.39 -9.32
N GLN A 7 6.10 -13.47 -10.41
CA GLN A 7 5.88 -14.41 -11.51
C GLN A 7 6.37 -15.83 -11.19
N GLU A 8 7.28 -15.98 -10.23
CA GLU A 8 7.93 -17.26 -9.90
C GLU A 8 7.42 -17.86 -8.58
N VAL A 9 6.70 -17.09 -7.77
CA VAL A 9 6.31 -17.46 -6.41
C VAL A 9 4.85 -17.92 -6.38
N THR A 10 4.63 -19.14 -5.88
CA THR A 10 3.33 -19.72 -5.58
C THR A 10 3.20 -19.97 -4.09
N LYS A 11 1.99 -20.30 -3.62
CA LYS A 11 1.76 -20.57 -2.21
C LYS A 11 2.55 -21.79 -1.72
N GLU A 12 2.81 -22.74 -2.61
CA GLU A 12 3.53 -23.98 -2.28
C GLU A 12 5.05 -23.76 -2.16
N ASN A 13 5.64 -22.83 -2.92
CA ASN A 13 7.10 -22.65 -2.98
C ASN A 13 7.62 -21.43 -2.18
N ILE A 14 6.72 -20.57 -1.69
CA ILE A 14 7.11 -19.28 -1.08
C ILE A 14 8.01 -19.44 0.15
N LYS A 15 7.93 -20.57 0.87
CA LYS A 15 8.75 -20.86 2.07
C LYS A 15 9.94 -21.77 1.82
N GLU A 16 10.14 -22.26 0.60
CA GLU A 16 11.33 -23.07 0.26
C GLU A 16 12.61 -22.22 0.32
N ASP A 17 12.48 -20.92 0.01
CA ASP A 17 13.52 -19.92 0.19
C ASP A 17 13.04 -18.84 1.18
N MET A 18 13.37 -19.06 2.45
CA MET A 18 13.02 -18.14 3.55
C MET A 18 13.62 -16.73 3.37
N LEU A 19 14.77 -16.60 2.70
CA LEU A 19 15.39 -15.30 2.44
C LEU A 19 14.61 -14.53 1.37
N LYS A 20 14.16 -15.23 0.31
CA LYS A 20 13.25 -14.66 -0.70
C LYS A 20 11.92 -14.26 -0.07
N TYR A 21 11.35 -15.09 0.81
CA TYR A 21 10.11 -14.78 1.53
C TYR A 21 10.21 -13.50 2.37
N TRP A 22 11.23 -13.41 3.23
CA TRP A 22 11.43 -12.21 4.06
C TRP A 22 11.71 -10.97 3.24
N GLY A 23 12.42 -11.10 2.12
CA GLY A 23 12.64 -9.99 1.18
C GLY A 23 11.33 -9.47 0.57
N ILE A 24 10.41 -10.38 0.22
CA ILE A 24 9.08 -10.03 -0.29
C ILE A 24 8.25 -9.33 0.77
N GLU A 25 8.14 -9.94 1.96
CA GLU A 25 7.38 -9.39 3.08
C GLU A 25 7.86 -7.97 3.41
N ARG A 26 9.17 -7.79 3.53
CA ARG A 26 9.78 -6.49 3.78
C ARG A 26 9.49 -5.49 2.66
N GLY A 27 9.53 -5.92 1.41
CA GLY A 27 9.20 -5.06 0.27
C GLY A 27 7.75 -4.58 0.28
N ILE A 28 6.81 -5.45 0.65
CA ILE A 28 5.39 -5.09 0.81
C ILE A 28 5.22 -4.10 1.97
N GLN A 29 5.82 -4.37 3.13
CA GLN A 29 5.78 -3.47 4.28
C GLN A 29 6.29 -2.06 3.91
N ILE A 30 7.45 -1.96 3.28
CA ILE A 30 8.02 -0.68 2.84
C ILE A 30 7.07 0.03 1.87
N SER A 31 6.45 -0.70 0.94
CA SER A 31 5.52 -0.11 -0.03
C SER A 31 4.28 0.48 0.66
N ILE A 32 3.75 -0.20 1.67
CA ILE A 32 2.64 0.29 2.48
C ILE A 32 3.06 1.51 3.33
N GLU A 33 4.23 1.47 3.95
CA GLU A 33 4.80 2.60 4.71
C GLU A 33 4.92 3.85 3.83
N CYS A 34 5.45 3.71 2.61
CA CYS A 34 5.54 4.83 1.67
C CYS A 34 4.17 5.44 1.33
N VAL A 35 3.13 4.62 1.12
CA VAL A 35 1.75 5.14 0.88
C VAL A 35 1.27 5.95 2.07
N ILE A 36 1.47 5.44 3.28
CA ILE A 36 1.05 6.12 4.52
C ILE A 36 1.78 7.45 4.68
N ASP A 37 3.09 7.46 4.48
CA ASP A 37 3.93 8.65 4.66
C ASP A 37 3.54 9.76 3.67
N ILE A 38 3.39 9.42 2.39
CA ILE A 38 2.95 10.38 1.36
C ILE A 38 1.56 10.92 1.71
N THR A 39 0.63 10.05 2.11
CA THR A 39 -0.73 10.44 2.50
C THR A 39 -0.71 11.40 3.70
N ASN A 40 0.12 11.14 4.71
CA ASN A 40 0.28 12.02 5.87
C ASN A 40 0.88 13.38 5.50
N ILE A 41 1.89 13.39 4.61
CA ILE A 41 2.50 14.64 4.12
C ILE A 41 1.45 15.50 3.43
N ILE A 42 0.62 14.91 2.56
CA ILE A 42 -0.45 15.61 1.84
C ILE A 42 -1.51 16.18 2.80
N ILE A 43 -1.99 15.38 3.74
CA ILE A 43 -2.96 15.84 4.76
C ILE A 43 -2.39 17.00 5.56
N SER A 44 -1.14 16.89 6.00
CA SER A 44 -0.47 17.94 6.74
C SER A 44 -0.26 19.20 5.91
N SER A 45 0.08 19.07 4.62
CA SER A 45 0.28 20.24 3.74
C SER A 45 -1.02 20.96 3.40
N LEU A 46 -2.14 20.24 3.42
CA LEU A 46 -3.47 20.81 3.19
C LEU A 46 -4.14 21.31 4.48
N GLY A 47 -3.48 21.17 5.64
CA GLY A 47 -4.04 21.57 6.94
C GLY A 47 -5.28 20.76 7.34
N LEU A 48 -5.43 19.55 6.81
CA LEU A 48 -6.55 18.67 7.12
C LEU A 48 -6.36 18.01 8.49
N GLU A 49 -7.46 17.79 9.21
CA GLU A 49 -7.43 17.06 10.47
C GLU A 49 -7.02 15.60 10.21
N LYS A 50 -5.95 15.17 10.89
CA LYS A 50 -5.39 13.84 10.71
C LYS A 50 -6.30 12.80 11.38
N PRO A 51 -6.76 11.77 10.65
CA PRO A 51 -7.54 10.69 11.26
C PRO A 51 -6.73 9.83 12.22
N ASP A 52 -7.43 9.10 13.09
CA ASP A 52 -6.83 8.22 14.11
C ASP A 52 -6.19 6.97 13.51
N THR A 53 -6.66 6.52 12.34
CA THR A 53 -6.16 5.31 11.69
C THR A 53 -5.54 5.55 10.31
N TYR A 54 -4.56 4.74 9.94
CA TYR A 54 -3.96 4.77 8.61
C TYR A 54 -4.97 4.52 7.49
N ARG A 55 -5.96 3.64 7.74
CA ARG A 55 -7.06 3.39 6.80
C ARG A 55 -7.84 4.66 6.52
N GLU A 56 -8.24 5.38 7.57
CA GLU A 56 -8.98 6.63 7.44
C GLU A 56 -8.15 7.73 6.80
N THR A 57 -6.84 7.75 7.06
CA THR A 57 -5.87 8.67 6.44
C THR A 57 -5.94 8.54 4.91
N VAL A 58 -5.96 7.31 4.38
CA VAL A 58 -6.10 7.06 2.93
C VAL A 58 -7.50 7.40 2.41
N LEU A 59 -8.55 7.06 3.16
CA LEU A 59 -9.93 7.39 2.78
C LEU A 59 -10.17 8.90 2.71
N LEU A 60 -9.46 9.68 3.54
CA LEU A 60 -9.55 11.13 3.52
C LEU A 60 -9.07 11.73 2.19
N LEU A 61 -8.07 11.15 1.54
CA LEU A 61 -7.67 11.56 0.18
C LEU A 61 -8.79 11.35 -0.84
N GLY A 62 -9.54 10.26 -0.71
CA GLY A 62 -10.72 10.01 -1.53
C GLY A 62 -11.83 11.05 -1.31
N LYS A 63 -12.12 11.36 -0.04
CA LYS A 63 -13.10 12.40 0.34
C LYS A 63 -12.68 13.81 -0.14
N SER A 64 -11.37 14.04 -0.26
CA SER A 64 -10.80 15.30 -0.71
C SER A 64 -10.64 15.38 -2.24
N ASN A 65 -11.17 14.41 -2.99
CA ASN A 65 -11.04 14.29 -4.45
C ASN A 65 -9.59 14.20 -4.97
N ILE A 66 -8.64 13.83 -4.11
CA ILE A 66 -7.22 13.63 -4.48
C ILE A 66 -7.04 12.26 -5.13
N LEU A 67 -7.81 11.27 -4.66
CA LEU A 67 -7.88 9.94 -5.24
C LEU A 67 -9.32 9.65 -5.69
N PRO A 68 -9.53 8.85 -6.74
CA PRO A 68 -10.85 8.30 -7.02
C PRO A 68 -11.37 7.52 -5.80
N GLU A 69 -12.60 7.76 -5.37
CA GLU A 69 -13.13 7.23 -4.11
C GLU A 69 -13.07 5.68 -4.05
N ASN A 70 -13.39 5.01 -5.15
CA ASN A 70 -13.31 3.55 -5.26
C ASN A 70 -11.87 3.05 -5.10
N PHE A 71 -10.90 3.78 -5.65
CA PHE A 71 -9.49 3.43 -5.52
C PHE A 71 -8.99 3.67 -4.08
N ALA A 72 -9.36 4.79 -3.46
CA ALA A 72 -9.05 5.08 -2.06
C ALA A 72 -9.58 3.99 -1.13
N LYS A 73 -10.81 3.51 -1.35
CA LYS A 73 -11.37 2.36 -0.62
C LYS A 73 -10.51 1.10 -0.78
N ASN A 74 -10.14 0.75 -2.01
CA ASN A 74 -9.35 -0.44 -2.28
C ASN A 74 -7.95 -0.38 -1.64
N ILE A 75 -7.21 0.72 -1.83
CA ILE A 75 -5.86 0.83 -1.27
C ILE A 75 -5.86 1.02 0.25
N SER A 76 -6.93 1.58 0.84
CA SER A 76 -7.08 1.63 2.30
C SER A 76 -7.19 0.23 2.93
N ASN A 77 -7.75 -0.76 2.20
CA ASN A 77 -7.76 -2.15 2.66
C ASN A 77 -6.32 -2.68 2.72
N ILE A 78 -5.52 -2.46 1.66
CA ILE A 78 -4.09 -2.87 1.60
C ILE A 78 -3.32 -2.27 2.79
N VAL A 79 -3.50 -0.98 3.05
CA VAL A 79 -2.84 -0.27 4.16
C VAL A 79 -3.24 -0.84 5.53
N SER A 80 -4.49 -1.25 5.71
CA SER A 80 -4.94 -1.86 6.97
C SER A 80 -4.28 -3.21 7.28
N PHE A 81 -3.73 -3.91 6.27
CA PHE A 81 -2.97 -5.15 6.49
C PHE A 81 -1.61 -4.93 7.18
N ARG A 82 -1.09 -3.70 7.23
CA ARG A 82 0.14 -3.40 7.98
C ARG A 82 0.01 -3.79 9.46
N ASN A 83 -1.18 -3.64 10.04
CA ASN A 83 -1.42 -4.03 11.43
C ASN A 83 -1.40 -5.56 11.60
N ILE A 84 -1.84 -6.32 10.59
CA ILE A 84 -1.82 -7.79 10.60
C ILE A 84 -0.39 -8.30 10.42
N LEU A 85 0.38 -7.70 9.50
CA LEU A 85 1.78 -8.07 9.26
C LEU A 85 2.68 -7.83 10.48
N VAL A 86 2.39 -6.81 11.30
CA VAL A 86 3.24 -6.42 12.45
C VAL A 86 2.78 -7.03 13.77
N HIS A 87 1.48 -7.24 13.99
CA HIS A 87 0.99 -7.77 15.27
C HIS A 87 0.84 -9.29 15.29
N ASP A 88 0.72 -9.95 14.13
CA ASP A 88 0.35 -11.37 14.04
C ASP A 88 1.42 -12.22 13.31
N TYR A 89 2.71 -11.92 13.53
CA TYR A 89 3.85 -12.65 12.96
C TYR A 89 3.76 -14.19 13.09
N MET A 90 3.01 -14.69 14.09
CA MET A 90 2.79 -16.13 14.32
C MET A 90 1.77 -16.77 13.36
N LYS A 91 0.98 -15.98 12.62
CA LYS A 91 -0.09 -16.41 11.71
C LYS A 91 -0.24 -15.51 10.48
N ILE A 92 0.86 -15.03 9.90
CA ILE A 92 0.75 -14.36 8.59
C ILE A 92 0.15 -15.38 7.61
N ASP A 93 -1.08 -15.14 7.18
CA ASP A 93 -1.73 -15.96 6.16
C ASP A 93 -1.00 -15.67 4.85
N GLU A 94 -0.10 -16.58 4.46
CA GLU A 94 0.67 -16.53 3.22
C GLU A 94 -0.21 -16.21 1.99
N LYS A 95 -1.49 -16.58 2.05
CA LYS A 95 -2.47 -16.23 1.03
C LYS A 95 -2.55 -14.72 0.81
N VAL A 96 -2.49 -13.92 1.88
CA VAL A 96 -2.54 -12.45 1.81
C VAL A 96 -1.27 -11.89 1.16
N ILE A 97 -0.10 -12.40 1.51
CA ILE A 97 1.16 -11.97 0.87
C ILE A 97 1.13 -12.31 -0.63
N VAL A 98 0.73 -13.53 -0.97
CA VAL A 98 0.62 -13.98 -2.37
C VAL A 98 -0.44 -13.17 -3.12
N ASP A 99 -1.57 -12.87 -2.49
CA ASP A 99 -2.63 -12.03 -3.06
C ASP A 99 -2.12 -10.61 -3.33
N ILE A 100 -1.44 -9.98 -2.37
CA ILE A 100 -0.84 -8.66 -2.56
C ILE A 100 0.17 -8.66 -3.71
N LEU A 101 1.04 -9.67 -3.75
CA LEU A 101 2.03 -9.83 -4.82
C LEU A 101 1.41 -9.96 -6.20
N LYS A 102 0.32 -10.72 -6.32
CA LYS A 102 -0.28 -11.03 -7.62
C LYS A 102 -1.27 -9.98 -8.08
N ASN A 103 -2.04 -9.42 -7.15
CA ASN A 103 -3.23 -8.63 -7.48
C ASN A 103 -3.10 -7.15 -7.12
N HIS A 104 -2.20 -6.78 -6.22
CA HIS A 104 -2.18 -5.42 -5.64
C HIS A 104 -0.87 -4.64 -5.82
N LEU A 105 0.20 -5.24 -6.37
CA LEU A 105 1.44 -4.50 -6.65
C LEU A 105 1.22 -3.31 -7.58
N ASP A 106 0.29 -3.43 -8.52
CA ASP A 106 -0.05 -2.34 -9.44
C ASP A 106 -0.82 -1.20 -8.76
N ASP A 107 -1.46 -1.45 -7.62
CA ASP A 107 -2.18 -0.41 -6.90
C ASP A 107 -1.21 0.59 -6.27
N PHE A 108 -0.02 0.17 -5.83
CA PHE A 108 1.03 1.12 -5.40
C PHE A 108 1.48 2.04 -6.54
N VAL A 109 1.60 1.50 -7.76
CA VAL A 109 1.98 2.28 -8.95
C VAL A 109 0.87 3.26 -9.33
N LYS A 110 -0.39 2.81 -9.32
CA LYS A 110 -1.55 3.67 -9.58
C LYS A 110 -1.66 4.79 -8.55
N TYR A 111 -1.39 4.50 -7.29
CA TYR A 111 -1.39 5.51 -6.22
C TYR A 111 -0.41 6.64 -6.54
N ILE A 112 0.85 6.32 -6.83
CA ILE A 112 1.84 7.34 -7.21
C ILE A 112 1.41 8.12 -8.44
N HIS A 113 0.84 7.46 -9.45
CA HIS A 113 0.31 8.14 -10.63
C HIS A 113 -0.78 9.15 -10.29
N TYR A 114 -1.75 8.78 -9.44
CA TYR A 114 -2.81 9.70 -9.01
C TYR A 114 -2.25 10.88 -8.20
N ILE A 115 -1.32 10.63 -7.28
CA ILE A 115 -0.70 11.69 -6.49
C ILE A 115 0.07 12.66 -7.39
N ASN A 116 0.90 12.16 -8.31
CA ASN A 116 1.66 13.01 -9.23
C ASN A 116 0.72 13.85 -10.10
N LYS A 117 -0.31 13.24 -10.67
CA LYS A 117 -1.32 13.95 -11.46
C LYS A 117 -1.98 15.06 -10.65
N TRP A 118 -2.39 14.78 -9.41
CA TRP A 118 -2.98 15.77 -8.53
C TRP A 118 -2.01 16.93 -8.22
N ILE A 119 -0.73 16.62 -7.94
CA ILE A 119 0.30 17.64 -7.70
C ILE A 119 0.48 18.54 -8.93
N GLU A 120 0.57 17.97 -10.13
CA GLU A 120 0.71 18.72 -11.39
C GLU A 120 -0.48 19.69 -11.61
N GLU A 121 -1.70 19.21 -11.38
CA GLU A 121 -2.94 19.99 -11.53
C GLU A 121 -3.10 21.12 -10.49
N ASN A 122 -2.46 21.03 -9.32
CA ASN A 122 -2.68 21.97 -8.21
C ASN A 122 -1.50 22.90 -7.92
N TYR A 123 -0.28 22.56 -8.33
CA TYR A 123 0.94 23.31 -7.94
C TYR A 123 1.87 23.66 -9.12
N TYR A 124 1.67 23.07 -10.30
CA TYR A 124 2.50 23.34 -11.48
C TYR A 124 1.69 23.88 -12.68
N SER A 125 0.48 24.37 -12.43
CA SER A 125 -0.40 25.01 -13.42
C SER A 125 -0.22 26.53 -13.48
#